data_AF-A0A539DPE8-F1
#
_entry.id   AF-A0A539DPE8-F1
#
_cell.length_a   1.000
_cell.length_b   1.000
_cell.length_c   1.000
_cell.angle_alpha   90.00
_cell.angle_beta   90.00
_cell.angle_gamma   90.00
#
_symmetry.space_group_name_H-M   'P 1'
#
loop_
_entity.id
_entity.type
_entity.pdbx_description
1 polymer ?
#
loop_
_entity_poly.entity_id
_entity_poly.type
_entity_poly.pdbx_seq_one_letter_code
_entity_poly.pdbx_strand_id
1 'polypeptide(L)'
;MSHPTRADPTGSSPNAPVRPRPKSWHLALLLSLTLLLSAVAWRGFDPERVPGYSDYWDYLQLGRQLATGHGFTSLFTYPIFLPWSGTAATGLEPFPLLWRPPLYPLFVAIGLLVTNGSTWTPVLINILAHLVAILATYWLALEFTGRRLALLAGLVVTLSPALLGLEEPGLATTPYAALLALAARAVLNAGS
;
A
#
# COMPACT_ATOMS: atom_id res chain seq x y z
N MET A 1 35.55 50.32 -27.93
CA MET A 1 35.29 48.89 -28.21
C MET A 1 35.33 48.14 -26.89
N SER A 2 34.17 47.91 -26.29
CA SER A 2 34.01 47.18 -25.03
C SER A 2 33.85 45.70 -25.34
N HIS A 3 34.76 44.87 -24.81
CA HIS A 3 34.66 43.42 -24.90
C HIS A 3 33.46 42.93 -24.06
N PRO A 4 32.54 42.13 -24.62
CA PRO A 4 31.47 41.52 -23.83
C PRO A 4 32.08 40.49 -22.88
N THR A 5 31.92 40.74 -21.59
CA THR A 5 32.30 39.81 -20.51
C THR A 5 31.47 38.54 -20.63
N ARG A 6 32.15 37.43 -20.93
CA ARG A 6 31.54 36.10 -21.08
C ARG A 6 30.94 35.67 -19.75
N ALA A 7 29.61 35.64 -19.65
CA ALA A 7 28.90 35.10 -18.49
C ALA A 7 29.26 33.62 -18.35
N ASP A 8 29.78 33.24 -17.20
CA ASP A 8 30.19 31.89 -16.89
C ASP A 8 28.93 31.00 -16.76
N PRO A 9 28.70 30.02 -17.66
CA PRO A 9 27.45 29.26 -17.71
C PRO A 9 27.29 28.26 -16.56
N THR A 10 28.29 28.14 -15.69
CA THR A 10 28.32 27.17 -14.58
C THR A 10 27.93 27.79 -13.25
N GLY A 11 26.97 28.73 -13.23
CA GLY A 11 26.43 29.33 -12.02
C GLY A 11 25.70 28.34 -11.11
N SER A 12 26.39 27.31 -10.61
CA SER A 12 25.95 26.50 -9.49
C SER A 12 25.88 27.43 -8.29
N SER A 13 24.67 27.80 -7.91
CA SER A 13 24.43 28.61 -6.71
C SER A 13 25.17 27.96 -5.54
N PRO A 14 26.16 28.63 -4.93
CA PRO A 14 27.00 28.05 -3.86
C PRO A 14 26.21 27.70 -2.58
N ASN A 15 24.90 27.94 -2.57
CA ASN A 15 24.01 27.73 -1.44
C ASN A 15 22.94 26.65 -1.67
N ALA A 16 23.11 25.75 -2.65
CA ALA A 16 22.19 24.62 -2.78
C ALA A 16 22.20 23.79 -1.49
N PRO A 17 21.05 23.62 -0.80
CA PRO A 17 21.00 22.91 0.47
C PRO A 17 21.41 21.44 0.27
N VAL A 18 22.39 20.98 1.04
CA VAL A 18 22.87 19.59 1.01
C VAL A 18 21.77 18.68 1.56
N ARG A 19 21.17 17.85 0.68
CA ARG A 19 20.13 16.91 1.08
C ARG A 19 20.69 15.87 2.07
N PRO A 20 20.02 15.61 3.20
CA PRO A 20 20.50 14.65 4.18
C PRO A 20 20.41 13.22 3.66
N ARG A 21 21.56 12.53 3.55
CA ARG A 21 21.57 11.11 3.18
C ARG A 21 20.98 10.22 4.28
N PRO A 22 20.24 9.15 3.93
CA PRO A 22 19.73 8.19 4.89
C PRO A 22 20.88 7.47 5.61
N LYS A 23 20.70 7.13 6.89
CA LYS A 23 21.64 6.28 7.63
C LYS A 23 21.18 4.83 7.58
N SER A 24 22.10 3.91 7.29
CA SER A 24 21.78 2.48 7.20
C SER A 24 21.11 1.93 8.46
N TRP A 25 21.56 2.36 9.64
CA TRP A 25 20.96 1.90 10.91
C TRP A 25 19.53 2.41 11.14
N HIS A 26 19.13 3.56 10.59
CA HIS A 26 17.73 4.02 10.65
C HIS A 26 16.84 3.04 9.91
N LEU A 27 17.27 2.66 8.69
CA LEU A 27 16.53 1.71 7.85
C LEU A 27 16.47 0.34 8.51
N ALA A 28 17.59 -0.16 9.03
CA ALA A 28 17.65 -1.43 9.75
C ALA A 28 16.72 -1.43 10.97
N LEU A 29 16.70 -0.34 11.76
CA LEU A 29 15.80 -0.21 12.90
C LEU A 29 14.33 -0.26 12.48
N LEU A 30 13.94 0.56 11.50
CA LEU A 30 12.57 0.63 10.99
C LEU A 30 12.11 -0.73 10.45
N LEU A 31 12.94 -1.39 9.63
CA LEU A 31 12.63 -2.68 9.04
C LEU A 31 12.51 -3.77 10.11
N SER A 32 13.47 -3.87 11.02
CA SER A 32 13.45 -4.86 12.11
C SER A 32 12.24 -4.68 13.02
N LEU A 33 11.93 -3.44 13.40
CA LEU A 33 10.76 -3.15 14.23
C LEU A 33 9.47 -3.52 13.50
N THR A 34 9.35 -3.20 12.21
CA THR A 34 8.14 -3.52 11.43
C THR A 34 7.95 -5.02 11.28
N LEU A 35 9.03 -5.76 10.98
CA LEU A 35 8.97 -7.22 10.89
C LEU A 35 8.58 -7.85 12.22
N LEU A 36 9.15 -7.35 13.33
CA LEU A 36 8.79 -7.80 14.67
C LEU A 36 7.31 -7.52 14.99
N LEU A 37 6.84 -6.30 14.77
CA LEU A 37 5.44 -5.93 15.03
C LEU A 37 4.48 -6.70 14.14
N SER A 38 4.81 -6.88 12.86
CA SER A 38 4.00 -7.70 11.94
C SER A 38 3.94 -9.15 12.41
N ALA A 39 5.07 -9.74 12.79
CA ALA A 39 5.10 -11.10 13.32
C ALA A 39 4.24 -11.23 14.59
N VAL A 40 4.32 -10.28 15.52
CA VAL A 40 3.51 -10.30 16.75
C VAL A 40 2.03 -10.08 16.47
N ALA A 41 1.70 -9.10 15.62
CA ALA A 41 0.33 -8.78 15.22
C ALA A 41 -0.39 -9.96 14.58
N TRP A 42 0.32 -10.66 13.68
CA TRP A 42 -0.27 -11.68 12.82
C TRP A 42 -0.02 -13.11 13.30
N ARG A 43 0.67 -13.32 14.45
CA ARG A 43 1.01 -14.67 14.97
C ARG A 43 -0.17 -15.59 15.20
N GLY A 44 -1.34 -15.03 15.49
CA GLY A 44 -2.57 -15.77 15.79
C GLY A 44 -3.68 -15.49 14.79
N PHE A 45 -3.34 -14.95 13.62
CA PHE A 45 -4.33 -14.69 12.59
C PHE A 45 -4.91 -15.98 12.05
N ASP A 46 -6.24 -16.01 12.04
CA ASP A 46 -7.05 -17.14 11.64
C ASP A 46 -8.12 -16.59 10.68
N PRO A 47 -8.00 -16.87 9.36
CA PRO A 47 -8.97 -16.39 8.38
C PRO A 47 -10.41 -16.76 8.73
N GLU A 48 -10.64 -17.91 9.38
CA GLU A 48 -11.99 -18.38 9.71
C GLU A 48 -12.71 -17.48 10.73
N ARG A 49 -11.96 -16.66 11.48
CA ARG A 49 -12.49 -15.69 12.45
C ARG A 49 -12.82 -14.34 11.84
N VAL A 50 -12.45 -14.11 10.58
CA VAL A 50 -12.75 -12.86 9.89
C VAL A 50 -14.25 -12.84 9.57
N PRO A 51 -15.01 -11.81 10.01
CA PRO A 51 -16.44 -11.74 9.75
C PRO A 51 -16.76 -11.87 8.26
N GLY A 52 -17.77 -12.66 7.90
CA GLY A 52 -18.11 -12.94 6.49
C GLY A 52 -18.48 -11.71 5.65
N TYR A 53 -18.81 -10.59 6.29
CA TYR A 53 -19.11 -9.30 5.66
C TYR A 53 -17.90 -8.35 5.58
N SER A 54 -16.72 -8.78 6.00
CA SER A 54 -15.49 -7.99 5.96
C SER A 54 -15.02 -7.76 4.51
N ASP A 55 -14.43 -6.59 4.29
CA ASP A 55 -13.75 -6.22 3.05
C ASP A 55 -12.66 -7.23 2.66
N TYR A 56 -12.07 -7.92 3.64
CA TYR A 56 -11.10 -8.99 3.41
C TYR A 56 -11.63 -10.08 2.45
N TRP A 57 -12.85 -10.55 2.67
CA TRP A 57 -13.45 -11.59 1.85
C TRP A 57 -13.88 -11.07 0.48
N ASP A 58 -14.36 -9.83 0.42
CA ASP A 58 -14.69 -9.14 -0.83
C ASP A 58 -13.44 -9.03 -1.73
N TYR A 59 -12.33 -8.50 -1.20
CA TYR A 59 -11.08 -8.39 -1.95
C TYR A 59 -10.47 -9.74 -2.33
N LEU A 60 -10.55 -10.74 -1.46
CA LEU A 60 -10.09 -12.09 -1.77
C LEU A 60 -10.90 -12.71 -2.91
N GLN A 61 -12.23 -12.53 -2.90
CA GLN A 61 -13.12 -13.04 -3.93
C GLN A 61 -12.89 -12.30 -5.26
N LEU A 62 -12.79 -10.98 -5.25
CA LEU A 62 -12.48 -10.17 -6.43
C LEU A 62 -11.13 -10.56 -7.04
N GLY A 63 -10.12 -10.75 -6.18
CA GLY A 63 -8.81 -11.24 -6.59
C GLY A 63 -8.86 -12.61 -7.26
N ARG A 64 -9.70 -13.53 -6.75
CA ARG A 64 -9.90 -14.86 -7.38
C ARG A 64 -10.57 -14.75 -8.75
N GLN A 65 -11.61 -13.92 -8.90
CA GLN A 65 -12.29 -13.72 -10.18
C GLN A 65 -11.32 -13.17 -11.23
N LEU A 66 -10.53 -12.16 -10.86
CA LEU A 66 -9.47 -11.62 -11.71
C LEU A 66 -8.41 -12.67 -12.05
N ALA A 67 -7.88 -13.41 -11.07
CA ALA A 67 -6.84 -14.42 -11.27
C ALA A 67 -7.29 -15.60 -12.15
N THR A 68 -8.60 -15.87 -12.19
CA THR A 68 -9.20 -16.95 -12.99
C THR A 68 -9.77 -16.48 -14.33
N GLY A 69 -9.65 -15.19 -14.66
CA GLY A 69 -10.08 -14.65 -15.96
C GLY A 69 -11.57 -14.31 -16.06
N HIS A 70 -12.31 -14.30 -14.95
CA HIS A 70 -13.74 -13.92 -14.93
C HIS A 70 -13.96 -12.39 -14.89
N GLY A 71 -12.89 -11.61 -14.92
CA GLY A 71 -12.93 -10.16 -14.91
C GLY A 71 -13.18 -9.56 -13.53
N PHE A 72 -13.57 -8.29 -13.51
CA PHE A 72 -13.83 -7.52 -12.28
C PHE A 72 -15.27 -7.74 -11.80
N THR A 73 -15.56 -8.97 -11.41
CA THR A 73 -16.88 -9.43 -10.99
C THR A 73 -16.87 -9.91 -9.54
N SER A 74 -18.03 -9.86 -8.89
CA SER A 74 -18.22 -10.38 -7.55
C SER A 74 -19.30 -11.45 -7.51
N LEU A 75 -19.11 -12.41 -6.62
CA LEU A 75 -20.11 -13.41 -6.22
C LEU A 75 -20.81 -13.00 -4.93
N PHE A 76 -20.30 -11.99 -4.20
CA PHE A 76 -20.92 -11.50 -2.98
C PHE A 76 -22.18 -10.71 -3.33
N THR A 77 -23.34 -11.31 -3.14
CA THR A 77 -24.59 -10.62 -3.46
C THR A 77 -24.97 -9.68 -2.33
N TYR A 78 -24.85 -8.36 -2.57
CA TYR A 78 -25.44 -7.37 -1.68
C TYR A 78 -26.96 -7.40 -1.84
N PRO A 79 -27.75 -7.24 -0.77
CA PRO A 79 -29.21 -7.31 -0.85
C PRO A 79 -29.84 -6.39 -1.90
N ILE A 80 -29.21 -5.25 -2.21
CA ILE A 80 -29.67 -4.31 -3.23
C ILE A 80 -29.59 -4.85 -4.67
N PHE A 81 -28.76 -5.88 -4.91
CA PHE A 81 -28.60 -6.55 -6.20
C PHE A 81 -29.36 -7.87 -6.29
N LEU A 82 -30.08 -8.27 -5.23
CA LEU A 82 -30.97 -9.42 -5.31
C LEU A 82 -32.21 -9.04 -6.13
N PRO A 83 -32.61 -9.86 -7.12
CA PRO A 83 -33.88 -9.65 -7.78
C PRO A 83 -35.01 -9.73 -6.76
N TRP A 84 -35.94 -8.76 -6.81
CA TRP A 84 -37.10 -8.69 -5.92
C TRP A 84 -37.94 -9.99 -5.92
N SER A 85 -37.83 -10.79 -6.98
CA SER A 85 -38.52 -12.08 -7.13
C SER A 85 -38.04 -13.19 -6.19
N GLY A 86 -36.98 -13.00 -5.41
CA GLY A 86 -36.52 -13.97 -4.39
C GLY A 86 -36.02 -15.31 -4.96
N THR A 87 -35.99 -15.46 -6.27
CA THR A 87 -35.44 -16.62 -6.98
C THR A 87 -33.93 -16.48 -7.07
N ALA A 88 -33.23 -16.66 -5.93
CA ALA A 88 -31.80 -16.94 -5.94
C ALA A 88 -31.60 -18.34 -6.54
N ALA A 89 -31.49 -18.40 -7.86
CA ALA A 89 -31.36 -19.64 -8.62
C ALA A 89 -30.00 -20.29 -8.34
N THR A 90 -29.90 -21.13 -7.31
CA THR A 90 -28.91 -22.24 -7.16
C THR A 90 -27.42 -21.97 -7.43
N GLY A 91 -26.99 -20.72 -7.51
CA GLY A 91 -25.63 -20.28 -7.82
C GLY A 91 -25.61 -18.76 -7.86
N LEU A 92 -24.58 -18.17 -7.26
CA LEU A 92 -24.39 -16.72 -7.32
C LEU A 92 -23.82 -16.43 -8.71
N GLU A 93 -24.62 -15.85 -9.61
CA GLU A 93 -24.08 -15.40 -10.89
C GLU A 93 -23.07 -14.27 -10.63
N PRO A 94 -21.87 -14.29 -11.24
CA PRO A 94 -20.94 -13.18 -11.14
C PRO A 94 -21.60 -11.91 -11.70
N PHE A 95 -21.57 -10.82 -10.93
CA PHE A 95 -22.03 -9.51 -11.40
C PHE A 95 -20.86 -8.52 -11.43
N PRO A 96 -20.86 -7.52 -12.33
CA PRO A 96 -19.78 -6.54 -12.42
C PRO A 96 -19.72 -5.66 -11.16
N LEU A 97 -18.53 -5.50 -10.60
CA LEU A 97 -18.34 -4.68 -9.41
C LEU A 97 -17.94 -3.26 -9.81
N LEU A 98 -18.73 -2.24 -9.45
CA LEU A 98 -18.54 -0.86 -9.92
C LEU A 98 -18.07 0.12 -8.84
N TRP A 99 -18.07 -0.28 -7.56
CA TRP A 99 -17.83 0.65 -6.44
C TRP A 99 -16.47 0.48 -5.73
N ARG A 100 -15.71 -0.58 -6.04
CA ARG A 100 -14.31 -0.69 -5.55
C ARG A 100 -13.34 -0.25 -6.63
N PRO A 101 -12.27 0.49 -6.26
CA PRO A 101 -11.20 0.75 -7.18
C PRO A 101 -10.50 -0.56 -7.58
N PRO A 102 -10.13 -0.76 -8.85
CA PRO A 102 -9.64 -2.05 -9.35
C PRO A 102 -8.20 -2.37 -8.93
N LEU A 103 -7.44 -1.38 -8.46
CA LEU A 103 -5.99 -1.52 -8.24
C LEU A 103 -5.67 -2.49 -7.09
N TYR A 104 -6.35 -2.40 -5.95
CA TYR A 104 -6.09 -3.32 -4.85
C TYR A 104 -6.50 -4.77 -5.16
N PRO A 105 -7.70 -5.06 -5.70
CA PRO A 105 -8.05 -6.38 -6.21
C PRO A 105 -7.05 -6.95 -7.22
N LEU A 106 -6.45 -6.11 -8.08
CA LEU A 106 -5.39 -6.55 -8.99
C LEU A 106 -4.14 -7.01 -8.23
N PHE A 107 -3.71 -6.29 -7.19
CA PHE A 107 -2.61 -6.77 -6.34
C PHE A 107 -2.96 -8.09 -5.65
N VAL A 108 -4.20 -8.25 -5.18
CA VAL A 108 -4.66 -9.51 -4.58
C VAL A 108 -4.65 -10.63 -5.61
N ALA A 109 -5.11 -10.40 -6.84
CA ALA A 109 -5.07 -11.38 -7.92
C ALA A 109 -3.63 -11.86 -8.23
N ILE A 110 -2.70 -10.91 -8.39
CA ILE A 110 -1.27 -11.22 -8.60
C ILE A 110 -0.72 -12.00 -7.40
N GLY A 111 -1.03 -11.56 -6.18
CA GLY A 111 -0.61 -12.24 -4.97
C GLY A 111 -1.14 -13.68 -4.90
N LEU A 112 -2.39 -13.92 -5.29
CA LEU A 112 -3.00 -15.25 -5.31
C LEU A 112 -2.31 -16.16 -6.33
N LEU A 113 -1.91 -15.63 -7.49
CA LEU A 113 -1.11 -16.40 -8.46
C LEU A 113 0.25 -16.79 -7.88
N VAL A 114 0.90 -15.90 -7.13
CA VAL A 114 2.21 -16.16 -6.49
C VAL A 114 2.09 -17.12 -5.31
N THR A 115 1.01 -17.07 -4.53
CA THR A 115 0.81 -17.86 -3.31
C THR A 115 -0.03 -19.11 -3.53
N ASN A 116 -0.32 -19.48 -4.79
CA ASN A 116 -1.19 -20.61 -5.15
C ASN A 116 -2.58 -20.55 -4.48
N GLY A 117 -3.21 -19.38 -4.50
CA GLY A 117 -4.58 -19.19 -4.02
C GLY A 117 -4.72 -19.04 -2.49
N SER A 118 -3.61 -18.82 -1.78
CA SER A 118 -3.60 -18.73 -0.31
C SER A 118 -4.52 -17.61 0.20
N THR A 119 -5.31 -17.93 1.23
CA THR A 119 -6.14 -16.94 1.95
C THR A 119 -5.29 -15.87 2.63
N TRP A 120 -4.04 -16.16 3.01
CA TRP A 120 -3.13 -15.17 3.62
C TRP A 120 -2.69 -14.04 2.69
N THR A 121 -3.00 -14.13 1.40
CA THR A 121 -2.54 -13.18 0.38
C THR A 121 -2.81 -11.71 0.73
N PRO A 122 -4.02 -11.28 1.12
CA PRO A 122 -4.28 -9.87 1.44
C PRO A 122 -3.44 -9.38 2.63
N VAL A 123 -3.20 -10.24 3.64
CA VAL A 123 -2.36 -9.91 4.80
C VAL A 123 -0.90 -9.74 4.39
N LEU A 124 -0.38 -10.64 3.55
CA LEU A 124 1.00 -10.54 3.04
C LEU A 124 1.19 -9.26 2.22
N ILE A 125 0.23 -8.92 1.37
CA ILE A 125 0.23 -7.65 0.64
C ILE A 125 0.24 -6.46 1.60
N ASN A 126 -0.56 -6.52 2.69
CA ASN A 126 -0.62 -5.46 3.68
C ASN A 126 0.72 -5.26 4.41
N ILE A 127 1.39 -6.35 4.81
CA ILE A 127 2.72 -6.31 5.44
C ILE A 127 3.75 -5.70 4.49
N LEU A 128 3.76 -6.13 3.22
CA LEU A 128 4.67 -5.57 2.21
C LEU A 128 4.39 -4.09 1.95
N ALA A 129 3.12 -3.72 1.82
CA ALA A 129 2.71 -2.33 1.66
C ALA A 129 3.11 -1.48 2.87
N HIS A 130 2.99 -2.01 4.09
CA HIS A 130 3.39 -1.29 5.30
C HIS A 130 4.90 -1.01 5.32
N LEU A 131 5.72 -2.00 4.96
CA LEU A 131 7.17 -1.82 4.80
C LEU A 131 7.49 -0.71 3.77
N VAL A 132 6.81 -0.74 2.62
CA VAL A 132 6.98 0.29 1.58
C VAL A 132 6.54 1.66 2.08
N ALA A 133 5.41 1.77 2.78
CA ALA A 133 4.90 3.01 3.33
C ALA A 133 5.89 3.64 4.32
N ILE A 134 6.53 2.83 5.17
CA ILE A 134 7.53 3.30 6.15
C ILE A 134 8.77 3.85 5.43
N LEU A 135 9.30 3.11 4.45
CA LEU A 135 10.46 3.55 3.69
C LEU A 135 10.16 4.82 2.87
N ALA A 136 9.00 4.85 2.21
CA ALA A 136 8.54 6.00 1.45
C ALA A 136 8.37 7.22 2.34
N THR A 137 7.75 7.07 3.52
CA THR A 137 7.58 8.16 4.49
C THR A 137 8.91 8.66 5.04
N TYR A 138 9.82 7.75 5.39
CA TYR A 138 11.16 8.11 5.86
C TYR A 138 11.92 8.92 4.82
N TRP A 139 11.93 8.47 3.56
CA TRP A 139 12.60 9.19 2.49
C TRP A 139 11.92 10.51 2.15
N LEU A 140 10.59 10.54 2.10
CA LEU A 140 9.83 11.77 1.87
C LEU A 140 10.13 12.80 2.96
N ALA A 141 10.15 12.39 4.22
CA ALA A 141 10.47 13.28 5.33
C ALA A 141 11.93 13.78 5.30
N LEU A 142 12.87 13.02 4.75
CA LEU A 142 14.25 13.49 4.55
C LEU A 142 14.37 14.62 3.52
N GLU A 143 13.42 14.75 2.58
CA GLU A 143 13.43 15.85 1.60
C GLU A 143 13.11 17.20 2.26
N PHE A 144 12.33 17.19 3.35
CA PHE A 144 11.85 18.41 4.02
C PHE A 144 12.49 18.68 5.37
N THR A 145 13.06 17.64 6.00
CA THR A 145 13.46 17.70 7.41
C THR A 145 14.81 17.04 7.66
N GLY A 146 15.33 17.19 8.88
CA GLY A 146 16.52 16.47 9.32
C GLY A 146 16.26 14.98 9.59
N ARG A 147 17.34 14.19 9.59
CA ARG A 147 17.32 12.73 9.81
C ARG A 147 16.54 12.27 11.05
N ARG A 148 16.56 13.05 12.14
CA ARG A 148 15.85 12.72 13.39
C ARG A 148 14.34 12.79 13.20
N LEU A 149 13.84 13.84 12.58
CA LEU A 149 12.42 14.01 12.29
C LEU A 149 11.94 13.00 11.26
N ALA A 150 12.75 12.71 10.24
CA ALA A 150 12.45 11.64 9.30
C ALA A 150 12.34 10.26 9.97
N LEU A 151 13.25 9.94 10.90
CA LEU A 151 13.16 8.69 11.67
C LEU A 151 11.88 8.64 12.51
N LEU A 152 11.53 9.74 13.19
CA LEU A 152 10.30 9.83 13.96
C LEU A 152 9.07 9.64 13.07
N ALA A 153 9.03 10.24 11.89
CA ALA A 153 7.95 10.02 10.93
C ALA A 153 7.83 8.54 10.53
N GLY A 154 8.95 7.89 10.23
CA GLY A 154 8.99 6.44 9.96
C GLY A 154 8.46 5.61 11.14
N LEU A 155 8.88 5.94 12.37
CA LEU A 155 8.43 5.24 13.58
C LEU A 155 6.93 5.42 13.85
N VAL A 156 6.39 6.62 13.60
CA VAL A 156 4.93 6.88 13.69
C VAL A 156 4.16 5.97 12.73
N VAL A 157 4.65 5.81 11.50
CA VAL A 157 4.04 4.89 10.51
C VAL A 157 4.21 3.43 10.95
N THR A 158 5.38 3.04 11.46
CA THR A 158 5.64 1.68 11.96
C THR A 158 4.70 1.29 13.10
N LEU A 159 4.40 2.23 14.02
CA LEU A 159 3.56 1.98 15.19
C LEU A 159 2.07 2.21 14.92
N SER A 160 1.66 2.59 13.71
CA SER A 160 0.27 2.88 13.38
C SER A 160 -0.57 1.60 13.29
N PRO A 161 -1.57 1.39 14.18
CA PRO A 161 -2.44 0.21 14.14
C PRO A 161 -3.25 0.11 12.83
N ALA A 162 -3.67 1.26 12.31
CA ALA A 162 -4.43 1.37 11.08
C ALA A 162 -3.61 0.87 9.88
N LEU A 163 -2.33 1.23 9.80
CA LEU A 163 -1.45 0.77 8.71
C LEU A 163 -0.97 -0.67 8.90
N LEU A 164 -0.85 -1.14 10.15
CA LEU A 164 -0.65 -2.55 10.43
C LEU A 164 -1.85 -3.41 10.01
N GLY A 165 -3.04 -2.82 9.88
CA GLY A 165 -4.28 -3.51 9.52
C GLY A 165 -4.88 -4.30 10.69
N LEU A 166 -4.69 -3.83 11.93
CA LEU A 166 -5.17 -4.53 13.12
C LEU A 166 -6.70 -4.47 13.29
N GLU A 167 -7.35 -3.44 12.76
CA GLU A 167 -8.80 -3.28 12.81
C GLU A 167 -9.51 -4.17 11.80
N GLU A 168 -8.97 -4.24 10.58
CA GLU A 168 -9.47 -5.09 9.52
C GLU A 168 -8.31 -5.59 8.63
N PRO A 169 -8.11 -6.92 8.56
CA PRO A 169 -6.99 -7.51 7.82
C PRO A 169 -7.14 -7.29 6.32
N GLY A 170 -6.03 -7.01 5.65
CA GLY A 170 -6.02 -6.96 4.18
C GLY A 170 -6.89 -5.86 3.58
N LEU A 171 -6.98 -4.70 4.24
CA LEU A 171 -7.60 -3.52 3.67
C LEU A 171 -6.73 -2.89 2.57
N ALA A 172 -7.39 -2.21 1.63
CA ALA A 172 -6.74 -1.44 0.57
C ALA A 172 -6.00 -0.19 1.08
N THR A 173 -6.29 0.26 2.30
CA THR A 173 -5.78 1.50 2.90
C THR A 173 -4.26 1.56 2.93
N THR A 174 -3.58 0.53 3.43
CA THR A 174 -2.11 0.54 3.56
C THR A 174 -1.40 0.50 2.20
N PRO A 175 -1.79 -0.36 1.23
CA PRO A 175 -1.29 -0.27 -0.14
C PRO A 175 -1.45 1.13 -0.76
N TYR A 176 -2.61 1.76 -0.59
CA TYR A 176 -2.83 3.11 -1.13
C TYR A 176 -2.01 4.17 -0.40
N ALA A 177 -1.85 4.07 0.92
CA ALA A 177 -0.96 4.96 1.68
C ALA A 177 0.50 4.83 1.20
N ALA A 178 0.96 3.60 0.94
CA ALA A 178 2.30 3.32 0.41
C ALA A 178 2.48 3.96 -0.99
N LEU A 179 1.53 3.73 -1.89
CA LEU A 179 1.57 4.30 -3.24
C LEU A 179 1.51 5.83 -3.23
N LEU A 180 0.67 6.42 -2.38
CA LEU A 180 0.58 7.87 -2.25
C LEU A 180 1.89 8.48 -1.76
N ALA A 181 2.53 7.88 -0.76
CA ALA A 181 3.82 8.34 -0.25
C ALA A 181 4.92 8.24 -1.32
N LEU A 182 4.93 7.15 -2.11
CA LEU A 182 5.84 7.00 -3.24
C LEU A 182 5.58 8.03 -4.35
N ALA A 183 4.32 8.26 -4.71
CA ALA A 183 3.92 9.22 -5.72
C ALA A 183 4.32 10.64 -5.31
N ALA A 184 4.07 11.02 -4.06
CA ALA A 184 4.48 12.32 -3.52
C ALA A 184 6.00 12.52 -3.64
N ARG A 185 6.79 11.50 -3.29
CA ARG A 185 8.24 11.55 -3.44
C ARG A 185 8.67 11.63 -4.92
N ALA A 186 8.02 10.89 -5.81
CA ALA A 186 8.34 10.90 -7.24
C ALA A 186 8.11 12.29 -7.85
N VAL A 187 7.02 12.96 -7.49
CA VAL A 187 6.73 14.34 -7.93
C VAL A 187 7.82 15.31 -7.50
N LEU A 188 8.32 15.21 -6.26
CA LEU A 188 9.40 16.07 -5.76
C LEU A 188 10.72 15.86 -6.51
N ASN A 189 11.02 14.62 -6.89
CA ASN A 189 12.24 14.30 -7.64
C ASN A 189 12.16 14.71 -9.11
N ALA A 190 10.96 14.79 -9.70
CA ALA A 190 10.80 15.24 -11.09
C ALA A 190 11.00 16.75 -11.26
N GLY A 191 10.86 17.53 -10.18
CA GLY A 191 11.01 18.99 -10.19
C GLY A 191 12.42 19.50 -9.86
N SER A 192 13.38 18.62 -9.58
CA SER A 192 14.76 18.98 -9.19
C SER A 192 15.78 18.52 -10.21
#